data_AF-A0A2G6B8I3-F1
#
_entry.id   AF-A0A2G6B8I3-F1
#
_cell.length_a   1.000
_cell.length_b   1.000
_cell.length_c   1.000
_cell.angle_alpha   90.00
_cell.angle_beta   90.00
_cell.angle_gamma   90.00
#
_symmetry.space_group_name_H-M   'P 1'
#
loop_
_entity.id
_entity.type
_entity.pdbx_description
1 polymer ?
#
loop_
_entity_poly.entity_id
_entity_poly.type
_entity_poly.pdbx_seq_one_letter_code
_entity_poly.pdbx_strand_id
1 'polypeptide(L)'
;MTQKIQLPLQTANLVVGFMVWVLISSLLPFISEDINIPPERVAIITAIPVVLGSILRIPLGYYANVYGARMMFFISFIVLLFPVYYISETSTVTGLLIGGTLLGIGGAIFSVGVTSLPKYYPKEKHGLVNGIYGMGNIGTAITTFAAPILAVKFGWSLTVKMYLILLLAFIAMNFFFGDRKEVKVKAPIVDQIKGVYKNEKLWFFSLFYFITFGSFVAFTVFLPSFLVNYFELDKVDAGLRTAGFIVVATLLRPVGGWLGDKFQPLFLLMGCFAGLTISSIVLAFSPDIGLYTVGSIMIAAAAGIGNGVIFKLVPMYFSKQAGTVNGIVSMMGGLGGFFPPLLLATIFSMTGSYSIGFMAFSQVSLVSLVLAIWLYYMDRTSLSKEVFDSTGQGILVTNSKGLILSVNPAFTKLTGYNEEEVLGKSPSILSSGRHDRAYYDDMWRTIEEQGEWQGEIWNKKKNGEEYLEFLSISSVIDGTGDVVRYVGSFSDISPEANAGNRS
;
A
#
# COMPACT_ATOMS: atom_id res chain seq x y z
N MET A 1 -18.80 25.80 -5.62
CA MET A 1 -18.93 25.79 -4.14
C MET A 1 -19.00 24.37 -3.58
N THR A 2 -19.80 23.49 -4.18
CA THR A 2 -20.01 22.08 -3.75
C THR A 2 -18.73 21.25 -3.65
N GLN A 3 -17.83 21.32 -4.65
CA GLN A 3 -16.54 20.60 -4.64
C GLN A 3 -15.66 20.92 -3.43
N LYS A 4 -15.58 22.18 -3.00
CA LYS A 4 -14.71 22.61 -1.88
C LYS A 4 -15.19 22.07 -0.53
N ILE A 5 -16.47 21.74 -0.40
CA ILE A 5 -17.08 21.26 0.84
C ILE A 5 -17.01 19.73 0.97
N GLN A 6 -16.92 18.99 -0.14
CA GLN A 6 -16.99 17.51 -0.08
C GLN A 6 -15.79 16.88 0.62
N LEU A 7 -14.56 17.33 0.38
CA LEU A 7 -13.39 16.80 1.08
C LEU A 7 -13.47 16.97 2.61
N PRO A 8 -13.68 18.19 3.16
CA PRO A 8 -13.79 18.35 4.60
C PRO A 8 -15.02 17.63 5.18
N LEU A 9 -16.18 17.65 4.52
CA LEU A 9 -17.38 16.95 4.98
C LEU A 9 -17.16 15.43 5.04
N GLN A 10 -16.66 14.82 3.97
CA GLN A 10 -16.43 13.37 3.94
C GLN A 10 -15.31 12.96 4.91
N THR A 11 -14.27 13.79 5.09
CA THR A 11 -13.24 13.54 6.11
C THR A 11 -13.83 13.61 7.52
N ALA A 12 -14.68 14.60 7.81
CA ALA A 12 -15.37 14.70 9.09
C ALA A 12 -16.34 13.52 9.31
N ASN A 13 -17.04 13.07 8.26
CA ASN A 13 -17.85 11.86 8.32
C ASN A 13 -16.97 10.66 8.73
N LEU A 14 -15.78 10.52 8.12
CA LEU A 14 -14.88 9.44 8.46
C LEU A 14 -14.41 9.51 9.92
N VAL A 15 -14.09 10.70 10.42
CA VAL A 15 -13.78 10.93 11.84
C VAL A 15 -14.89 10.36 12.72
N VAL A 16 -16.15 10.72 12.47
CA VAL A 16 -17.30 10.24 13.27
C VAL A 16 -17.53 8.74 13.12
N GLY A 17 -17.38 8.18 11.91
CA GLY A 17 -17.48 6.74 11.72
C GLY A 17 -16.43 5.98 12.52
N PHE A 18 -15.18 6.45 12.51
CA PHE A 18 -14.07 5.80 13.22
C PHE A 18 -14.17 6.00 14.73
N MET A 19 -14.68 7.16 15.16
CA MET A 19 -15.08 7.41 16.54
C MET A 19 -16.06 6.34 17.05
N VAL A 20 -17.14 6.10 16.31
CA VAL A 20 -18.15 5.09 16.65
C VAL A 20 -17.60 3.66 16.55
N TRP A 21 -16.73 3.39 15.59
CA TRP A 21 -16.19 2.06 15.31
C TRP A 21 -15.41 1.46 16.48
N VAL A 22 -14.68 2.27 17.25
CA VAL A 22 -13.82 1.81 18.37
C VAL A 22 -14.45 1.95 19.75
N LEU A 23 -15.73 2.34 19.85
CA LEU A 23 -16.42 2.58 21.12
C LEU A 23 -16.23 1.45 22.13
N ILE A 24 -16.47 0.21 21.70
CA ILE A 24 -16.35 -0.96 22.59
C ILE A 24 -14.91 -1.11 23.07
N SER A 25 -13.91 -1.08 22.19
CA SER A 25 -12.51 -1.26 22.60
C SER A 25 -12.01 -0.17 23.54
N SER A 26 -12.45 1.08 23.34
CA SER A 26 -12.05 2.21 24.18
C SER A 26 -12.71 2.18 25.56
N LEU A 27 -13.92 1.61 25.66
CA LEU A 27 -14.68 1.56 26.91
C LEU A 27 -14.69 0.18 27.58
N LEU A 28 -14.08 -0.85 26.96
CA LEU A 28 -14.12 -2.21 27.46
C LEU A 28 -13.68 -2.33 28.94
N PRO A 29 -12.61 -1.65 29.41
CA PRO A 29 -12.24 -1.71 30.82
C PRO A 29 -13.34 -1.22 31.78
N PHE A 30 -14.26 -0.34 31.34
CA PHE A 30 -15.42 0.12 32.11
C PHE A 30 -16.61 -0.82 31.93
N ILE A 31 -16.86 -1.30 30.71
CA ILE A 31 -17.94 -2.25 30.42
C ILE A 31 -17.77 -3.53 31.24
N SER A 32 -16.53 -4.00 31.40
CA SER A 32 -16.21 -5.21 32.16
C SER A 32 -16.46 -5.10 33.67
N GLU A 33 -16.71 -3.90 34.22
CA GLU A 33 -17.12 -3.74 35.63
C GLU A 33 -18.60 -4.07 35.83
N ASP A 34 -19.43 -3.72 34.85
CA ASP A 34 -20.89 -3.90 34.93
C ASP A 34 -21.35 -5.21 34.27
N ILE A 35 -20.60 -5.69 33.27
CA ILE A 35 -20.90 -6.91 32.52
C ILE A 35 -19.78 -7.91 32.74
N ASN A 36 -20.09 -9.06 33.32
CA ASN A 36 -19.12 -10.13 33.47
C ASN A 36 -18.77 -10.73 32.09
N ILE A 37 -17.62 -10.34 31.55
CA ILE A 37 -17.11 -10.79 30.26
C ILE A 37 -16.05 -11.87 30.50
N PRO A 38 -16.28 -13.12 30.03
CA PRO A 38 -15.26 -14.16 30.11
C PRO A 38 -13.96 -13.74 29.39
N PRO A 39 -12.76 -14.01 29.95
CA PRO A 39 -11.48 -13.58 29.37
C PRO A 39 -11.29 -13.97 27.90
N GLU A 40 -11.74 -15.18 27.53
CA GLU A 40 -11.69 -15.70 26.17
C GLU A 40 -12.57 -14.93 25.18
N ARG A 41 -13.57 -14.17 25.69
CA ARG A 41 -14.48 -13.37 24.87
C ARG A 41 -14.07 -11.90 24.74
N VAL A 42 -13.16 -11.42 25.58
CA VAL A 42 -12.66 -10.03 25.54
C VAL A 42 -12.12 -9.69 24.15
N ALA A 43 -11.29 -10.55 23.57
CA ALA A 43 -10.64 -10.31 22.28
C ALA A 43 -11.65 -10.31 21.11
N ILE A 44 -12.64 -11.20 21.12
CA ILE A 44 -13.64 -11.25 20.04
C ILE A 44 -14.62 -10.08 20.11
N ILE A 45 -15.01 -9.62 21.31
CA ILE A 45 -15.91 -8.48 21.48
C ILE A 45 -15.30 -7.20 20.91
N THR A 46 -14.01 -6.97 21.13
CA THR A 46 -13.33 -5.78 20.61
C THR A 46 -12.98 -5.90 19.13
N ALA A 47 -12.70 -7.11 18.64
CA ALA A 47 -12.30 -7.33 17.25
C ALA A 47 -13.49 -7.54 16.29
N ILE A 48 -14.67 -7.99 16.75
CA ILE A 48 -15.82 -8.28 15.85
C ILE A 48 -16.29 -7.07 15.01
N PRO A 49 -16.27 -5.80 15.47
CA PRO A 49 -16.60 -4.66 14.62
C PRO A 49 -15.66 -4.55 13.41
N VAL A 50 -14.41 -5.02 13.54
CA VAL A 50 -13.41 -4.98 12.47
C VAL A 50 -13.79 -5.93 11.34
N VAL A 51 -14.39 -7.09 11.61
CA VAL A 51 -14.77 -8.07 10.58
C VAL A 51 -15.83 -7.50 9.66
N LEU A 52 -16.99 -7.10 10.22
CA LEU A 52 -18.06 -6.54 9.42
C LEU A 52 -17.58 -5.25 8.73
N GLY A 53 -16.84 -4.41 9.46
CA GLY A 53 -16.30 -3.18 8.90
C GLY A 53 -15.39 -3.40 7.71
N SER A 54 -14.62 -4.49 7.72
CA SER A 54 -13.73 -4.84 6.61
C SER A 54 -14.48 -5.40 5.42
N ILE A 55 -15.38 -6.37 5.65
CA ILE A 55 -16.17 -7.01 4.59
C ILE A 55 -17.03 -5.97 3.87
N LEU A 56 -17.66 -5.06 4.61
CA LEU A 56 -18.53 -4.04 4.05
C LEU A 56 -17.78 -2.96 3.23
N ARG A 57 -16.44 -2.90 3.28
CA ARG A 57 -15.65 -1.94 2.47
C ARG A 57 -15.87 -2.11 0.97
N ILE A 58 -16.02 -3.33 0.48
CA ILE A 58 -16.28 -3.57 -0.94
C ILE A 58 -17.69 -3.08 -1.34
N PRO A 59 -18.78 -3.56 -0.72
CA PRO A 59 -20.12 -3.13 -1.11
C PRO A 59 -20.38 -1.64 -0.84
N LEU A 60 -19.88 -1.04 0.25
CA LEU A 60 -20.03 0.41 0.48
C LEU A 60 -19.30 1.25 -0.56
N GLY A 61 -18.10 0.83 -0.98
CA GLY A 61 -17.39 1.47 -2.09
C GLY A 61 -18.17 1.37 -3.39
N TYR A 62 -18.66 0.17 -3.73
CA TYR A 62 -19.51 -0.04 -4.90
C TYR A 62 -20.78 0.81 -4.88
N TYR A 63 -21.52 0.81 -3.78
CA TYR A 63 -22.76 1.59 -3.66
C TYR A 63 -22.51 3.09 -3.58
N ALA A 64 -21.33 3.55 -3.14
CA ALA A 64 -20.94 4.94 -3.29
C ALA A 64 -20.83 5.35 -4.77
N ASN A 65 -20.38 4.45 -5.66
CA ASN A 65 -20.41 4.70 -7.10
C ASN A 65 -21.83 4.75 -7.68
N VAL A 66 -22.73 3.90 -7.20
CA VAL A 66 -24.08 3.79 -7.74
C VAL A 66 -25.03 4.87 -7.22
N TYR A 67 -24.99 5.16 -5.92
CA TYR A 67 -25.93 6.05 -5.25
C TYR A 67 -25.33 7.41 -4.86
N GLY A 68 -24.01 7.54 -4.83
CA GLY A 68 -23.29 8.75 -4.41
C GLY A 68 -22.96 8.75 -2.91
N ALA A 69 -21.89 9.44 -2.53
CA ALA A 69 -21.40 9.47 -1.15
C ALA A 69 -22.40 10.06 -0.16
N ARG A 70 -23.15 11.09 -0.57
CA ARG A 70 -24.20 11.69 0.27
C ARG A 70 -25.16 10.65 0.83
N MET A 71 -25.72 9.81 -0.03
CA MET A 71 -26.69 8.80 0.37
C MET A 71 -26.03 7.71 1.22
N MET A 72 -24.82 7.29 0.87
CA MET A 72 -24.12 6.26 1.63
C MET A 72 -23.77 6.72 3.05
N PHE A 73 -23.19 7.90 3.23
CA PHE A 73 -22.93 8.43 4.58
C PHE A 73 -24.24 8.65 5.37
N PHE A 74 -25.27 9.22 4.73
CA PHE A 74 -26.57 9.45 5.36
C PHE A 74 -27.20 8.16 5.89
N ILE A 75 -27.29 7.13 5.05
CA ILE A 75 -27.87 5.83 5.44
C ILE A 75 -26.98 5.15 6.48
N SER A 76 -25.65 5.13 6.30
CA SER A 76 -24.74 4.51 7.27
C SER A 76 -24.87 5.11 8.67
N PHE A 77 -25.00 6.44 8.80
CA PHE A 77 -25.18 7.06 10.11
C PHE A 77 -26.57 6.81 10.71
N ILE A 78 -27.63 6.75 9.90
CA ILE A 78 -28.96 6.31 10.40
C ILE A 78 -28.88 4.90 10.95
N VAL A 79 -28.27 3.97 10.21
CA VAL A 79 -28.14 2.57 10.64
C VAL A 79 -27.30 2.47 11.92
N LEU A 80 -26.27 3.31 12.07
CA LEU A 80 -25.42 3.34 13.27
C LEU A 80 -26.13 3.87 14.55
N LEU A 81 -27.29 4.53 14.45
CA LEU A 81 -28.06 4.91 15.64
C LEU A 81 -28.50 3.68 16.44
N PHE A 82 -28.93 2.61 15.76
CA PHE A 82 -29.38 1.39 16.41
C PHE A 82 -28.29 0.72 17.26
N PRO A 83 -27.10 0.33 16.73
CA PRO A 83 -26.09 -0.35 17.52
C PRO A 83 -25.51 0.52 18.64
N VAL A 84 -25.39 1.83 18.44
CA VAL A 84 -24.94 2.74 19.51
C VAL A 84 -25.94 2.77 20.66
N TYR A 85 -27.24 2.93 20.36
CA TYR A 85 -28.28 2.85 21.38
C TYR A 85 -28.31 1.47 22.04
N TYR A 86 -28.31 0.40 21.25
CA TYR A 86 -28.41 -0.97 21.73
C TYR A 86 -27.24 -1.36 22.66
N ILE A 87 -26.01 -0.97 22.33
CA ILE A 87 -24.83 -1.19 23.19
C ILE A 87 -24.99 -0.43 24.51
N SER A 88 -25.56 0.77 24.50
CA SER A 88 -25.72 1.55 25.72
C SER A 88 -26.75 0.97 26.70
N GLU A 89 -27.68 0.13 26.23
CA GLU A 89 -28.74 -0.46 27.05
C GLU A 89 -28.50 -1.92 27.41
N THR A 90 -27.61 -2.62 26.68
CA THR A 90 -27.37 -4.04 26.92
C THR A 90 -26.55 -4.27 28.18
N SER A 91 -26.94 -5.30 28.94
CA SER A 91 -26.19 -5.84 30.08
C SER A 91 -25.60 -7.24 29.80
N THR A 92 -25.65 -7.69 28.54
CA THR A 92 -25.22 -9.05 28.16
C THR A 92 -24.08 -9.05 27.15
N VAL A 93 -23.20 -10.04 27.26
CA VAL A 93 -22.11 -10.30 26.30
C VAL A 93 -22.64 -10.48 24.88
N THR A 94 -23.76 -11.19 24.71
CA THR A 94 -24.39 -11.40 23.40
C THR A 94 -24.85 -10.07 22.79
N GLY A 95 -25.43 -9.17 23.60
CA GLY A 95 -25.82 -7.86 23.12
C GLY A 95 -24.61 -7.01 22.68
N LEU A 96 -23.49 -7.09 23.40
CA LEU A 96 -22.23 -6.44 22.98
C LEU A 96 -21.72 -6.99 21.65
N LEU A 97 -21.83 -8.31 21.40
CA LEU A 97 -21.43 -8.92 20.14
C LEU A 97 -22.33 -8.48 18.97
N ILE A 98 -23.65 -8.47 19.16
CA ILE A 98 -24.60 -8.03 18.13
C ILE A 98 -24.39 -6.55 17.80
N GLY A 99 -24.39 -5.70 18.83
CA GLY A 99 -24.16 -4.26 18.67
C GLY A 99 -22.78 -3.97 18.08
N GLY A 100 -21.73 -4.62 18.60
CA GLY A 100 -20.35 -4.46 18.15
C GLY A 100 -20.15 -4.85 16.70
N THR A 101 -20.76 -5.97 16.26
CA THR A 101 -20.73 -6.36 14.86
C THR A 101 -21.21 -5.22 13.96
N LEU A 102 -22.35 -4.61 14.30
CA LEU A 102 -22.94 -3.52 13.54
C LEU A 102 -22.17 -2.18 13.64
N LEU A 103 -21.42 -1.93 14.71
CA LEU A 103 -20.48 -0.79 14.78
C LEU A 103 -19.44 -0.83 13.66
N GLY A 104 -19.17 -2.01 13.09
CA GLY A 104 -18.31 -2.18 11.93
C GLY A 104 -18.70 -1.29 10.74
N ILE A 105 -19.97 -0.92 10.60
CA ILE A 105 -20.42 0.03 9.57
C ILE A 105 -19.63 1.34 9.65
N GLY A 106 -19.30 1.82 10.87
CA GLY A 106 -18.49 3.02 11.10
C GLY A 106 -17.07 2.91 10.52
N GLY A 107 -16.46 1.73 10.54
CA GLY A 107 -15.17 1.47 9.91
C GLY A 107 -15.25 1.27 8.39
N ALA A 108 -16.41 0.84 7.89
CA ALA A 108 -16.62 0.54 6.48
C ALA A 108 -16.89 1.77 5.61
N ILE A 109 -17.39 2.88 6.20
CA ILE A 109 -17.59 4.14 5.46
C ILE A 109 -16.28 4.72 4.89
N PHE A 110 -15.12 4.24 5.35
CA PHE A 110 -13.83 4.53 4.73
C PHE A 110 -13.87 4.39 3.21
N SER A 111 -14.44 3.29 2.69
CA SER A 111 -14.51 3.05 1.24
C SER A 111 -15.41 4.01 0.49
N VAL A 112 -16.37 4.65 1.16
CA VAL A 112 -17.27 5.63 0.53
C VAL A 112 -16.44 6.81 0.05
N GLY A 113 -15.64 7.43 0.92
CA GLY A 113 -14.83 8.59 0.55
C GLY A 113 -13.68 8.26 -0.39
N VAL A 114 -13.00 7.12 -0.24
CA VAL A 114 -11.95 6.70 -1.20
C VAL A 114 -12.50 6.49 -2.61
N THR A 115 -13.77 6.12 -2.72
CA THR A 115 -14.43 5.93 -4.01
C THR A 115 -14.97 7.25 -4.58
N SER A 116 -15.54 8.11 -3.73
CA SER A 116 -16.21 9.33 -4.17
C SER A 116 -15.24 10.49 -4.41
N LEU A 117 -14.28 10.72 -3.50
CA LEU A 117 -13.42 11.90 -3.54
C LEU A 117 -12.58 12.03 -4.81
N PRO A 118 -11.99 10.95 -5.38
CA PRO A 118 -11.24 11.06 -6.63
C PRO A 118 -12.04 11.63 -7.82
N LYS A 119 -13.37 11.57 -7.79
CA LYS A 119 -14.24 12.14 -8.85
C LYS A 119 -14.25 13.67 -8.86
N TYR A 120 -13.89 14.30 -7.74
CA TYR A 120 -13.92 15.75 -7.57
C TYR A 120 -12.59 16.43 -7.88
N TYR A 121 -11.52 15.66 -8.06
CA TYR A 121 -10.15 16.16 -8.17
C TYR A 121 -9.41 15.54 -9.36
N PRO A 122 -8.45 16.27 -9.95
CA PRO A 122 -7.66 15.75 -11.06
C PRO A 122 -6.72 14.63 -10.57
N LYS A 123 -6.32 13.73 -11.48
CA LYS A 123 -5.63 12.47 -11.16
C LYS A 123 -4.34 12.67 -10.36
N GLU A 124 -3.64 13.75 -10.63
CA GLU A 124 -2.36 14.12 -9.99
C GLU A 124 -2.54 14.42 -8.50
N LYS A 125 -3.75 14.81 -8.08
CA LYS A 125 -4.09 15.14 -6.68
C LYS A 125 -4.75 13.99 -5.92
N HIS A 126 -5.00 12.84 -6.56
CA HIS A 126 -5.69 11.71 -5.92
C HIS A 126 -4.96 11.20 -4.67
N GLY A 127 -3.62 11.15 -4.71
CA GLY A 127 -2.81 10.76 -3.55
C GLY A 127 -3.00 11.69 -2.35
N LEU A 128 -2.88 13.01 -2.57
CA LEU A 128 -3.08 14.02 -1.52
C LEU A 128 -4.48 13.98 -0.92
N VAL A 129 -5.50 13.90 -1.78
CA VAL A 129 -6.92 13.87 -1.37
C VAL A 129 -7.23 12.63 -0.52
N ASN A 130 -6.78 11.45 -0.97
CA ASN A 130 -6.94 10.22 -0.21
C ASN A 130 -6.12 10.23 1.09
N GLY A 131 -4.96 10.87 1.10
CA GLY A 131 -4.16 11.09 2.30
C GLY A 131 -4.88 11.95 3.35
N ILE A 132 -5.42 13.11 2.93
CA ILE A 132 -6.21 14.00 3.81
C ILE A 132 -7.44 13.28 4.34
N TYR A 133 -8.20 12.64 3.45
CA TYR A 133 -9.34 11.84 3.86
C TYR A 133 -8.93 10.75 4.84
N GLY A 134 -7.82 10.06 4.60
CA GLY A 134 -7.25 9.05 5.49
C GLY A 134 -6.87 9.54 6.89
N MET A 135 -6.72 10.85 7.11
CA MET A 135 -6.57 11.43 8.45
C MET A 135 -7.84 11.30 9.29
N GLY A 136 -8.99 11.00 8.68
CA GLY A 136 -10.23 10.69 9.42
C GLY A 136 -10.08 9.52 10.41
N ASN A 137 -9.04 8.69 10.26
CA ASN A 137 -8.65 7.71 11.26
C ASN A 137 -8.43 8.31 12.66
N ILE A 138 -8.11 9.60 12.77
CA ILE A 138 -7.93 10.29 14.05
C ILE A 138 -9.18 10.21 14.95
N GLY A 139 -10.36 9.93 14.38
CA GLY A 139 -11.56 9.64 15.14
C GLY A 139 -11.39 8.53 16.18
N THR A 140 -10.55 7.51 15.90
CA THR A 140 -10.26 6.47 16.89
C THR A 140 -9.46 7.04 18.07
N ALA A 141 -8.51 7.95 17.83
CA ALA A 141 -7.77 8.63 18.89
C ALA A 141 -8.71 9.49 19.74
N ILE A 142 -9.62 10.24 19.10
CA ILE A 142 -10.58 11.09 19.81
C ILE A 142 -11.42 10.26 20.77
N THR A 143 -11.95 9.13 20.33
CA THR A 143 -12.79 8.27 21.19
C THR A 143 -11.96 7.57 22.26
N THR A 144 -10.79 7.02 21.91
CA THR A 144 -9.92 6.35 22.89
C THR A 144 -9.37 7.31 23.95
N PHE A 145 -9.24 8.60 23.64
CA PHE A 145 -8.93 9.65 24.60
C PHE A 145 -10.16 10.10 25.41
N ALA A 146 -11.23 10.51 24.74
CA ALA A 146 -12.34 11.21 25.37
C ALA A 146 -13.32 10.27 26.08
N ALA A 147 -13.56 9.08 25.55
CA ALA A 147 -14.58 8.18 26.10
C ALA A 147 -14.23 7.68 27.52
N PRO A 148 -12.99 7.27 27.85
CA PRO A 148 -12.63 6.95 29.23
C PRO A 148 -12.86 8.11 30.22
N ILE A 149 -12.51 9.34 29.83
CA ILE A 149 -12.69 10.54 30.67
C ILE A 149 -14.18 10.80 30.93
N LEU A 150 -15.01 10.64 29.91
CA LEU A 150 -16.46 10.79 30.03
C LEU A 150 -17.07 9.65 30.86
N ALA A 151 -16.58 8.42 30.71
CA ALA A 151 -17.06 7.25 31.44
C ALA A 151 -16.82 7.37 32.94
N VAL A 152 -15.68 7.92 33.37
CA VAL A 152 -15.41 8.22 34.80
C VAL A 152 -16.44 9.19 35.37
N LYS A 153 -16.90 10.18 34.58
CA LYS A 153 -17.82 11.23 35.06
C LYS A 153 -19.29 10.83 34.99
N PHE A 154 -19.66 10.07 33.96
CA PHE A 154 -21.05 9.89 33.55
C PHE A 154 -21.47 8.41 33.42
N GLY A 155 -20.52 7.48 33.58
CA GLY A 155 -20.71 6.06 33.26
C GLY A 155 -20.50 5.75 31.78
N TRP A 156 -20.11 4.52 31.47
CA TRP A 156 -19.83 4.09 30.09
C TRP A 156 -21.10 4.08 29.23
N SER A 157 -22.24 3.66 29.79
CA SER A 157 -23.53 3.60 29.08
C SER A 157 -23.96 4.98 28.57
N LEU A 158 -23.99 6.00 29.44
CA LEU A 158 -24.33 7.36 29.04
C LEU A 158 -23.29 7.94 28.08
N THR A 159 -22.02 7.58 28.24
CA THR A 159 -20.95 7.96 27.31
C THR A 159 -21.21 7.44 25.91
N VAL A 160 -21.61 6.17 25.75
CA VAL A 160 -22.02 5.61 24.46
C VAL A 160 -23.24 6.35 23.90
N LYS A 161 -24.26 6.66 24.72
CA LYS A 161 -25.47 7.39 24.27
C LYS A 161 -25.15 8.77 23.69
N MET A 162 -24.15 9.48 24.21
CA MET A 162 -23.79 10.81 23.69
C MET A 162 -23.39 10.78 22.21
N TYR A 163 -22.88 9.65 21.69
CA TYR A 163 -22.54 9.51 20.27
C TYR A 163 -23.78 9.51 19.35
N LEU A 164 -24.99 9.26 19.88
CA LEU A 164 -26.23 9.43 19.11
C LEU A 164 -26.44 10.88 18.68
N ILE A 165 -26.10 11.85 19.53
CA ILE A 165 -26.19 13.28 19.22
C ILE A 165 -25.25 13.61 18.06
N LEU A 166 -24.03 13.09 18.11
CA LEU A 166 -23.03 13.25 17.05
C LEU A 166 -23.51 12.63 15.73
N LEU A 167 -24.06 11.42 15.77
CA LEU A 167 -24.62 10.76 14.59
C LEU A 167 -25.79 11.57 13.98
N LEU A 168 -26.72 12.05 14.80
CA LEU A 168 -27.84 12.89 14.34
C LEU A 168 -27.37 14.18 13.69
N ALA A 169 -26.36 14.85 14.27
CA ALA A 169 -25.75 16.03 13.67
C ALA A 169 -25.15 15.73 12.29
N PHE A 170 -24.46 14.59 12.15
CA PHE A 170 -23.84 14.18 10.89
C PHE A 170 -24.85 13.66 9.86
N ILE A 171 -25.97 13.08 10.28
CA ILE A 171 -27.12 12.78 9.40
C ILE A 171 -27.65 14.10 8.80
N ALA A 172 -27.87 15.12 9.63
CA ALA A 172 -28.32 16.43 9.16
C ALA A 172 -27.28 17.09 8.23
N MET A 173 -25.99 17.06 8.58
CA MET A 173 -24.94 17.63 7.74
C MET A 173 -24.86 16.97 6.36
N ASN A 174 -24.95 15.64 6.28
CA ASN A 174 -24.97 14.95 4.98
C ASN A 174 -26.25 15.25 4.19
N PHE A 175 -27.39 15.40 4.87
CA PHE A 175 -28.63 15.77 4.21
C PHE A 175 -28.56 17.16 3.56
N PHE A 176 -28.01 18.16 4.26
CA PHE A 176 -27.93 19.54 3.78
C PHE A 176 -26.73 19.84 2.89
N PHE A 177 -25.54 19.32 3.20
CA PHE A 177 -24.28 19.71 2.55
C PHE A 177 -23.68 18.64 1.61
N GLY A 178 -24.20 17.40 1.63
CA GLY A 178 -23.74 16.35 0.72
C GLY A 178 -24.11 16.66 -0.74
N ASP A 179 -23.26 16.25 -1.69
CA ASP A 179 -23.52 16.49 -3.11
C ASP A 179 -24.67 15.61 -3.63
N ARG A 180 -25.67 16.24 -4.25
CA ARG A 180 -26.81 15.57 -4.90
C ARG A 180 -26.55 15.23 -6.37
N LYS A 181 -25.55 15.85 -6.98
CA LYS A 181 -25.23 15.77 -8.40
C LYS A 181 -23.92 15.01 -8.66
N GLU A 182 -23.43 14.26 -7.68
CA GLU A 182 -22.23 13.42 -7.84
C GLU A 182 -22.37 12.50 -9.07
N VAL A 183 -21.30 12.40 -9.86
CA VAL A 183 -21.25 11.51 -11.02
C VAL A 183 -21.29 10.05 -10.58
N LYS A 184 -22.28 9.32 -11.09
CA LYS A 184 -22.54 7.92 -10.77
C LYS A 184 -21.91 6.98 -11.79
N VAL A 185 -21.35 5.88 -11.32
CA VAL A 185 -20.74 4.83 -12.15
C VAL A 185 -21.49 3.52 -11.92
N LYS A 186 -22.11 2.96 -12.96
CA LYS A 186 -22.99 1.78 -12.89
C LYS A 186 -22.36 0.54 -13.55
N ALA A 187 -21.07 0.31 -13.34
CA ALA A 187 -20.42 -0.92 -13.81
C ALA A 187 -20.62 -2.04 -12.78
N PRO A 188 -21.02 -3.27 -13.17
CA PRO A 188 -21.19 -4.38 -12.23
C PRO A 188 -19.93 -4.65 -11.41
N ILE A 189 -20.12 -4.93 -10.11
CA ILE A 189 -19.01 -5.20 -9.18
C ILE A 189 -18.12 -6.37 -9.64
N VAL A 190 -18.73 -7.39 -10.23
CA VAL A 190 -18.03 -8.60 -10.71
C VAL A 190 -17.07 -8.25 -11.84
N ASP A 191 -17.46 -7.38 -12.77
CA ASP A 191 -16.61 -6.99 -13.90
C ASP A 191 -15.42 -6.14 -13.43
N GLN A 192 -15.65 -5.26 -12.44
CA GLN A 192 -14.58 -4.48 -11.84
C GLN A 192 -13.55 -5.38 -11.14
N ILE A 193 -14.00 -6.39 -10.38
CA ILE A 193 -13.09 -7.35 -9.71
C ILE A 193 -12.37 -8.22 -10.73
N LYS A 194 -13.08 -8.72 -11.76
CA LYS A 194 -12.50 -9.51 -12.86
C LYS A 194 -11.41 -8.74 -13.61
N GLY A 195 -11.48 -7.42 -13.65
CA GLY A 195 -10.48 -6.55 -14.25
C GLY A 195 -9.12 -6.53 -13.53
N VAL A 196 -9.09 -6.82 -12.22
CA VAL A 196 -7.86 -6.71 -11.40
C VAL A 196 -7.39 -8.02 -10.77
N TYR A 197 -8.27 -9.00 -10.55
CA TYR A 197 -7.93 -10.17 -9.71
C TYR A 197 -6.75 -11.02 -10.22
N LYS A 198 -6.50 -11.03 -11.54
CA LYS A 198 -5.37 -11.77 -12.13
C LYS A 198 -4.03 -11.07 -11.92
N ASN A 199 -4.02 -9.80 -11.54
CA ASN A 199 -2.78 -9.06 -11.32
C ASN A 199 -2.25 -9.39 -9.92
N GLU A 200 -1.08 -10.01 -9.86
CA GLU A 200 -0.41 -10.42 -8.62
C GLU A 200 -0.16 -9.25 -7.65
N LYS A 201 0.08 -8.03 -8.17
CA LYS A 201 0.37 -6.85 -7.35
C LYS A 201 -0.81 -6.46 -6.47
N LEU A 202 -2.04 -6.78 -6.87
CA LEU A 202 -3.24 -6.59 -6.03
C LEU A 202 -3.09 -7.35 -4.72
N TRP A 203 -2.66 -8.62 -4.79
CA TRP A 203 -2.58 -9.51 -3.65
C TRP A 203 -1.38 -9.19 -2.78
N PHE A 204 -0.23 -8.81 -3.38
CA PHE A 204 0.90 -8.27 -2.62
C PHE A 204 0.53 -7.00 -1.86
N PHE A 205 -0.11 -6.02 -2.51
CA PHE A 205 -0.52 -4.79 -1.83
C PHE A 205 -1.59 -5.06 -0.77
N SER A 206 -2.47 -6.03 -1.00
CA SER A 206 -3.45 -6.49 -0.01
C SER A 206 -2.77 -7.10 1.22
N LEU A 207 -1.77 -7.95 1.04
CA LEU A 207 -0.97 -8.52 2.12
C LEU A 207 -0.18 -7.44 2.89
N PHE A 208 0.47 -6.54 2.15
CA PHE A 208 1.24 -5.46 2.76
C PHE A 208 0.34 -4.53 3.57
N TYR A 209 -0.87 -4.25 3.09
CA TYR A 209 -1.85 -3.44 3.80
C TYR A 209 -2.50 -4.21 4.95
N PHE A 210 -2.70 -5.52 4.81
CA PHE A 210 -3.13 -6.41 5.90
C PHE A 210 -2.18 -6.29 7.10
N ILE A 211 -0.87 -6.18 6.89
CA ILE A 211 0.09 -6.07 7.99
C ILE A 211 0.20 -4.63 8.52
N THR A 212 0.38 -3.65 7.62
CA THR A 212 0.56 -2.24 8.04
C THR A 212 -0.72 -1.67 8.65
N PHE A 213 -1.84 -1.68 7.94
CA PHE A 213 -3.09 -1.18 8.49
C PHE A 213 -3.67 -2.11 9.54
N GLY A 214 -3.50 -3.43 9.37
CA GLY A 214 -3.96 -4.39 10.36
C GLY A 214 -3.25 -4.23 11.70
N SER A 215 -1.94 -3.99 11.73
CA SER A 215 -1.23 -3.69 12.98
C SER A 215 -1.72 -2.41 13.65
N PHE A 216 -1.95 -1.35 12.87
CA PHE A 216 -2.58 -0.13 13.38
C PHE A 216 -3.93 -0.41 14.05
N VAL A 217 -4.82 -1.14 13.39
CA VAL A 217 -6.15 -1.47 13.92
C VAL A 217 -6.05 -2.41 15.13
N ALA A 218 -5.23 -3.45 15.04
CA ALA A 218 -5.04 -4.43 16.10
C ALA A 218 -4.58 -3.76 17.40
N PHE A 219 -3.54 -2.93 17.34
CA PHE A 219 -3.04 -2.22 18.52
C PHE A 219 -4.03 -1.16 19.02
N THR A 220 -4.75 -0.47 18.12
CA THR A 220 -5.81 0.48 18.50
C THR A 220 -6.89 -0.19 19.36
N VAL A 221 -7.25 -1.42 19.02
CA VAL A 221 -8.34 -2.18 19.66
C VAL A 221 -7.85 -2.95 20.90
N PHE A 222 -6.60 -3.41 20.88
CA PHE A 222 -6.01 -4.26 21.92
C PHE A 222 -5.41 -3.46 23.09
N LEU A 223 -4.68 -2.37 22.81
CA LEU A 223 -3.88 -1.64 23.82
C LEU A 223 -4.68 -1.16 25.03
N PRO A 224 -5.90 -0.59 24.93
CA PRO A 224 -6.59 -0.06 26.10
C PRO A 224 -6.82 -1.12 27.18
N SER A 225 -7.27 -2.31 26.76
CA SER A 225 -7.52 -3.42 27.69
C SER A 225 -6.22 -4.09 28.12
N PHE A 226 -5.26 -4.22 27.22
CA PHE A 226 -3.97 -4.82 27.52
C PHE A 226 -3.19 -4.02 28.57
N LEU A 227 -3.11 -2.70 28.42
CA LEU A 227 -2.38 -1.83 29.36
C LEU A 227 -3.01 -1.84 30.76
N VAL A 228 -4.34 -1.93 30.86
CA VAL A 228 -5.04 -2.06 32.15
C VAL A 228 -4.79 -3.43 32.77
N ASN A 229 -4.93 -4.51 31.99
CA ASN A 229 -4.90 -5.87 32.55
C ASN A 229 -3.48 -6.41 32.81
N TYR A 230 -2.51 -6.04 31.97
CA TYR A 230 -1.14 -6.58 32.05
C TYR A 230 -0.19 -5.66 32.82
N PHE A 231 -0.32 -4.34 32.66
CA PHE A 231 0.51 -3.34 33.35
C PHE A 231 -0.21 -2.66 34.52
N GLU A 232 -1.44 -3.06 34.83
CA GLU A 232 -2.24 -2.54 35.95
C GLU A 232 -2.40 -1.00 35.91
N LEU A 233 -2.44 -0.43 34.70
CA LEU A 233 -2.63 1.01 34.52
C LEU A 233 -4.05 1.45 34.81
N ASP A 234 -4.18 2.71 35.22
CA ASP A 234 -5.47 3.41 35.24
C ASP A 234 -6.11 3.42 33.84
N LYS A 235 -7.43 3.29 33.79
CA LYS A 235 -8.20 3.17 32.54
C LYS A 235 -8.09 4.42 31.67
N VAL A 236 -8.01 5.60 32.28
CA VAL A 236 -7.81 6.86 31.55
C VAL A 236 -6.38 6.91 31.02
N ASP A 237 -5.36 6.56 31.83
CA ASP A 237 -3.96 6.53 31.36
C ASP A 237 -3.76 5.55 30.18
N ALA A 238 -4.35 4.35 30.27
CA ALA A 238 -4.33 3.38 29.17
C ALA A 238 -4.96 3.94 27.87
N GLY A 239 -6.08 4.66 28.00
CA GLY A 239 -6.72 5.38 26.90
C GLY A 239 -5.82 6.47 26.32
N LEU A 240 -5.19 7.29 27.16
CA LEU A 240 -4.26 8.36 26.74
C LEU A 240 -3.07 7.82 25.94
N ARG A 241 -2.42 6.77 26.45
CA ARG A 241 -1.27 6.12 25.78
C ARG A 241 -1.66 5.51 24.44
N THR A 242 -2.82 4.85 24.39
CA THR A 242 -3.34 4.30 23.13
C THR A 242 -3.69 5.41 22.14
N ALA A 243 -4.28 6.52 22.59
CA ALA A 243 -4.52 7.68 21.75
C ALA A 243 -3.21 8.25 21.18
N GLY A 244 -2.13 8.30 21.99
CA GLY A 244 -0.79 8.67 21.54
C GLY A 244 -0.28 7.78 20.40
N PHE A 245 -0.40 6.46 20.54
CA PHE A 245 -0.08 5.49 19.47
C PHE A 245 -0.85 5.82 18.17
N ILE A 246 -2.17 6.02 18.28
CA ILE A 246 -3.04 6.29 17.13
C ILE A 246 -2.65 7.61 16.44
N VAL A 247 -2.40 8.66 17.22
CA VAL A 247 -2.01 9.98 16.70
C VAL A 247 -0.70 9.88 15.93
N VAL A 248 0.32 9.22 16.47
CA VAL A 248 1.60 9.03 15.79
C VAL A 248 1.39 8.30 14.46
N ALA A 249 0.69 7.17 14.46
CA ALA A 249 0.42 6.41 13.23
C ALA A 249 -0.38 7.23 12.20
N THR A 250 -1.36 8.00 12.65
CA THR A 250 -2.23 8.78 11.77
C THR A 250 -1.48 9.97 11.15
N LEU A 251 -0.64 10.66 11.91
CA LEU A 251 0.16 11.79 11.42
C LEU A 251 1.29 11.35 10.49
N LEU A 252 1.86 10.17 10.71
CA LEU A 252 2.91 9.62 9.84
C LEU A 252 2.37 9.01 8.55
N ARG A 253 1.06 8.80 8.42
CA ARG A 253 0.44 8.32 7.18
C ARG A 253 0.59 9.30 6.01
N PRO A 254 0.23 10.60 6.13
CA PRO A 254 0.56 11.58 5.10
C PRO A 254 2.06 11.67 4.80
N VAL A 255 2.92 11.54 5.83
CA VAL A 255 4.38 11.56 5.66
C VAL A 255 4.85 10.38 4.79
N GLY A 256 4.31 9.18 4.98
CA GLY A 256 4.61 8.03 4.13
C GLY A 256 4.19 8.24 2.67
N GLY A 257 3.04 8.89 2.44
CA GLY A 257 2.62 9.28 1.09
C GLY A 257 3.59 10.27 0.44
N TRP A 258 4.00 11.30 1.18
CA TRP A 258 4.97 12.31 0.73
C TRP A 258 6.37 11.73 0.48
N LEU A 259 6.83 10.80 1.34
CA LEU A 259 8.08 10.08 1.11
C LEU A 259 7.99 9.24 -0.18
N GLY A 260 6.85 8.62 -0.45
CA GLY A 260 6.59 7.88 -1.68
C GLY A 260 6.54 8.74 -2.96
N ASP A 261 6.47 10.07 -2.83
CA ASP A 261 6.67 10.99 -3.97
C ASP A 261 8.16 11.24 -4.26
N LYS A 262 9.03 11.08 -3.25
CA LYS A 262 10.46 11.40 -3.33
C LYS A 262 11.35 10.18 -3.51
N PHE A 263 10.95 9.05 -2.94
CA PHE A 263 11.72 7.82 -2.90
C PHE A 263 10.90 6.67 -3.50
N GLN A 264 11.59 5.60 -3.93
CA GLN A 264 10.92 4.45 -4.51
C GLN A 264 10.00 3.77 -3.45
N PRO A 265 8.69 3.62 -3.70
CA PRO A 265 7.75 3.20 -2.67
C PRO A 265 7.98 1.79 -2.10
N LEU A 266 8.44 0.82 -2.90
CA LEU A 266 8.72 -0.53 -2.39
C LEU A 266 9.92 -0.54 -1.43
N PHE A 267 10.94 0.28 -1.68
CA PHE A 267 12.07 0.47 -0.77
C PHE A 267 11.63 1.04 0.58
N LEU A 268 10.71 2.02 0.59
CA LEU A 268 10.12 2.52 1.83
C LEU A 268 9.34 1.44 2.59
N LEU A 269 8.63 0.57 1.88
CA LEU A 269 7.94 -0.57 2.50
C LEU A 269 8.90 -1.58 3.14
N MET A 270 10.06 -1.81 2.54
CA MET A 270 11.10 -2.64 3.18
C MET A 270 11.50 -2.05 4.54
N GLY A 271 11.75 -0.74 4.60
CA GLY A 271 12.02 -0.06 5.86
C GLY A 271 10.89 -0.20 6.88
N CYS A 272 9.64 -0.10 6.44
CA CYS A 272 8.47 -0.28 7.30
C CYS A 272 8.37 -1.71 7.84
N PHE A 273 8.53 -2.74 7.00
CA PHE A 273 8.47 -4.14 7.44
C PHE A 273 9.65 -4.54 8.33
N ALA A 274 10.85 -4.01 8.07
CA ALA A 274 11.98 -4.15 8.99
C ALA A 274 11.66 -3.52 10.35
N GLY A 275 11.10 -2.30 10.35
CA GLY A 275 10.66 -1.63 11.57
C GLY A 275 9.59 -2.41 12.35
N LEU A 276 8.58 -2.95 11.66
CA LEU A 276 7.55 -3.82 12.28
C LEU A 276 8.16 -5.11 12.84
N THR A 277 9.10 -5.73 12.13
CA THR A 277 9.79 -6.95 12.57
C THR A 277 10.58 -6.70 13.87
N ILE A 278 11.40 -5.65 13.89
CA ILE A 278 12.25 -5.28 15.03
C ILE A 278 11.39 -4.87 16.22
N SER A 279 10.40 -4.00 16.02
CA SER A 279 9.52 -3.54 17.09
C SER A 279 8.71 -4.69 17.72
N SER A 280 8.28 -5.66 16.92
CA SER A 280 7.61 -6.87 17.42
C SER A 280 8.54 -7.73 18.28
N ILE A 281 9.82 -7.84 17.92
CA ILE A 281 10.84 -8.52 18.75
C ILE A 281 11.02 -7.76 20.06
N VAL A 282 11.12 -6.43 20.02
CA VAL A 282 11.21 -5.59 21.22
C VAL A 282 10.02 -5.85 22.14
N LEU A 283 8.79 -5.86 21.62
CA LEU A 283 7.59 -6.16 22.42
C LEU A 283 7.58 -7.57 22.99
N ALA A 284 8.09 -8.57 22.25
CA ALA A 284 8.14 -9.95 22.72
C ALA A 284 9.04 -10.12 23.95
N PHE A 285 10.10 -9.31 24.08
CA PHE A 285 11.08 -9.38 25.16
C PHE A 285 11.01 -8.19 26.12
N SER A 286 9.93 -7.39 26.10
CA SER A 286 9.79 -6.22 26.96
C SER A 286 9.37 -6.61 28.39
N PRO A 287 10.23 -6.39 29.41
CA PRO A 287 9.88 -6.70 30.80
C PRO A 287 9.11 -5.54 31.48
N ASP A 288 9.23 -4.33 30.95
CA ASP A 288 8.67 -3.11 31.54
C ASP A 288 7.85 -2.28 30.54
N ILE A 289 7.02 -1.39 31.09
CA ILE A 289 6.14 -0.51 30.32
C ILE A 289 6.89 0.48 29.43
N GLY A 290 8.11 0.90 29.81
CA GLY A 290 8.92 1.82 29.05
C GLY A 290 9.33 1.22 27.71
N LEU A 291 9.94 0.04 27.74
CA LEU A 291 10.34 -0.67 26.52
C LEU A 291 9.13 -1.08 25.67
N TYR A 292 8.02 -1.46 26.31
CA TYR A 292 6.77 -1.76 25.62
C TYR A 292 6.20 -0.52 24.88
N THR A 293 6.30 0.66 25.51
CA THR A 293 5.89 1.93 24.88
C THR A 293 6.75 2.23 23.66
N VAL A 294 8.07 2.04 23.75
CA VAL A 294 8.99 2.22 22.61
C VAL A 294 8.61 1.30 21.46
N GLY A 295 8.42 0.00 21.72
CA GLY A 295 8.00 -0.97 20.70
C GLY A 295 6.66 -0.58 20.06
N SER A 296 5.68 -0.16 20.85
CA SER A 296 4.37 0.27 20.36
C SER A 296 4.46 1.51 19.47
N ILE A 297 5.25 2.52 19.84
CA ILE A 297 5.44 3.72 19.02
C ILE A 297 6.23 3.42 17.74
N MET A 298 7.19 2.49 17.77
CA MET A 298 7.85 2.03 16.55
C MET A 298 6.88 1.34 15.59
N ILE A 299 5.95 0.51 16.10
CA ILE A 299 4.86 -0.06 15.29
C ILE A 299 3.99 1.05 14.74
N ALA A 300 3.59 2.04 15.55
CA ALA A 300 2.79 3.17 15.11
C ALA A 300 3.45 3.89 13.92
N ALA A 301 4.74 4.15 14.02
CA ALA A 301 5.49 4.84 12.98
C ALA A 301 5.60 4.02 11.70
N ALA A 302 6.01 2.75 11.80
CA ALA A 302 6.17 1.87 10.65
C ALA A 302 4.83 1.57 9.96
N ALA A 303 3.77 1.30 10.74
CA ALA A 303 2.42 1.11 10.23
C ALA A 303 1.87 2.39 9.57
N GLY A 304 2.05 3.54 10.22
CA GLY A 304 1.64 4.85 9.70
C GLY A 304 2.27 5.14 8.34
N ILE A 305 3.60 5.11 8.26
CA ILE A 305 4.34 5.34 7.01
C ILE A 305 3.92 4.31 5.95
N GLY A 306 3.90 3.02 6.29
CA GLY A 306 3.54 1.94 5.37
C GLY A 306 2.14 2.11 4.77
N ASN A 307 1.17 2.55 5.59
CA ASN A 307 -0.17 2.88 5.11
C ASN A 307 -0.13 3.99 4.05
N GLY A 308 0.64 5.05 4.27
CA GLY A 308 0.80 6.13 3.30
C GLY A 308 1.40 5.66 1.98
N VAL A 309 2.46 4.86 2.07
CA VAL A 309 3.19 4.33 0.92
C VAL A 309 2.32 3.40 0.06
N ILE A 310 1.50 2.54 0.68
CA ILE A 310 0.60 1.64 -0.08
C ILE A 310 -0.46 2.42 -0.85
N PHE A 311 -1.03 3.48 -0.27
CA PHE A 311 -1.98 4.34 -0.98
C PHE A 311 -1.35 5.13 -2.12
N LYS A 312 -0.01 5.29 -2.13
CA LYS A 312 0.74 5.80 -3.27
C LYS A 312 0.98 4.73 -4.34
N LEU A 313 1.28 3.48 -3.92
CA LEU A 313 1.51 2.35 -4.81
C LEU A 313 0.26 1.96 -5.63
N VAL A 314 -0.91 1.85 -4.99
CA VAL A 314 -2.13 1.41 -5.69
C VAL A 314 -2.44 2.22 -6.97
N PRO A 315 -2.56 3.56 -6.94
CA PRO A 315 -2.85 4.33 -8.14
C PRO A 315 -1.71 4.33 -9.17
N MET A 316 -0.47 4.02 -8.77
CA MET A 316 0.67 3.89 -9.67
C MET A 316 0.53 2.66 -10.59
N TYR A 317 0.12 1.51 -10.05
CA TYR A 317 -0.05 0.28 -10.82
C TYR A 317 -1.48 0.08 -11.36
N PHE A 318 -2.48 0.72 -10.76
CA PHE A 318 -3.90 0.51 -11.07
C PHE A 318 -4.64 1.80 -11.43
N SER A 319 -4.08 2.64 -12.30
CA SER A 319 -4.61 3.97 -12.63
C SER A 319 -6.06 3.99 -13.13
N LYS A 320 -6.52 2.95 -13.85
CA LYS A 320 -7.89 2.84 -14.38
C LYS A 320 -8.92 2.31 -13.37
N GLN A 321 -8.47 1.52 -12.39
CA GLN A 321 -9.34 0.75 -11.48
C GLN A 321 -9.00 1.00 -10.00
N ALA A 322 -8.38 2.14 -9.71
CA ALA A 322 -7.84 2.48 -8.39
C ALA A 322 -8.90 2.40 -7.28
N GLY A 323 -10.15 2.79 -7.54
CA GLY A 323 -11.24 2.70 -6.56
C GLY A 323 -11.56 1.26 -6.15
N THR A 324 -11.68 0.35 -7.11
CA THR A 324 -11.94 -1.09 -6.87
C THR A 324 -10.79 -1.73 -6.12
N VAL A 325 -9.55 -1.46 -6.55
CA VAL A 325 -8.34 -1.99 -5.89
C VAL A 325 -8.22 -1.47 -4.48
N ASN A 326 -8.42 -0.15 -4.26
CA ASN A 326 -8.43 0.42 -2.92
C ASN A 326 -9.49 -0.24 -2.04
N GLY A 327 -10.67 -0.56 -2.57
CA GLY A 327 -11.72 -1.29 -1.83
C GLY A 327 -11.26 -2.67 -1.36
N ILE A 328 -10.66 -3.47 -2.25
CA ILE A 328 -10.16 -4.82 -1.94
C ILE A 328 -8.97 -4.75 -0.96
N VAL A 329 -7.97 -3.92 -1.28
CA VAL A 329 -6.79 -3.72 -0.42
C VAL A 329 -7.23 -3.25 0.96
N SER A 330 -8.17 -2.30 1.03
CA SER A 330 -8.68 -1.81 2.31
C SER A 330 -9.47 -2.87 3.07
N MET A 331 -10.27 -3.70 2.41
CA MET A 331 -10.92 -4.85 3.07
C MET A 331 -9.85 -5.73 3.74
N MET A 332 -8.83 -6.14 2.99
CA MET A 332 -7.75 -7.00 3.50
C MET A 332 -6.98 -6.32 4.65
N GLY A 333 -6.67 -5.03 4.51
CA GLY A 333 -6.12 -4.21 5.60
C GLY A 333 -6.92 -4.29 6.88
N GLY A 334 -8.23 -4.08 6.77
CA GLY A 334 -9.12 -4.11 7.93
C GLY A 334 -9.13 -5.49 8.59
N LEU A 335 -9.22 -6.57 7.80
CA LEU A 335 -9.18 -7.94 8.33
C LEU A 335 -7.89 -8.23 9.10
N GLY A 336 -6.78 -7.61 8.72
CA GLY A 336 -5.52 -7.70 9.47
C GLY A 336 -5.59 -7.17 10.90
N GLY A 337 -6.57 -6.32 11.23
CA GLY A 337 -6.80 -5.84 12.59
C GLY A 337 -7.59 -6.79 13.48
N PHE A 338 -8.27 -7.77 12.88
CA PHE A 338 -9.11 -8.73 13.61
C PHE A 338 -8.28 -9.88 14.20
N PHE A 339 -7.38 -10.47 13.42
CA PHE A 339 -6.68 -11.70 13.82
C PHE A 339 -5.64 -11.52 14.94
N PRO A 340 -4.80 -10.47 14.98
CA PRO A 340 -3.72 -10.39 15.97
C PRO A 340 -4.20 -10.34 17.43
N PRO A 341 -5.25 -9.57 17.81
CA PRO A 341 -5.76 -9.59 19.18
C PRO A 341 -6.29 -10.97 19.59
N LEU A 342 -6.98 -11.68 18.70
CA LEU A 342 -7.46 -13.05 18.95
C LEU A 342 -6.29 -14.01 19.14
N LEU A 343 -5.31 -13.96 18.24
CA LEU A 343 -4.11 -14.80 18.31
C LEU A 343 -3.35 -14.58 19.62
N LEU A 344 -3.14 -13.32 20.01
CA LEU A 344 -2.48 -12.95 21.26
C LEU A 344 -3.25 -13.48 22.48
N ALA A 345 -4.58 -13.30 22.52
CA ALA A 345 -5.41 -13.79 23.61
C ALA A 345 -5.41 -15.32 23.73
N THR A 346 -5.52 -16.04 22.60
CA THR A 346 -5.46 -17.51 22.59
C THR A 346 -4.10 -18.02 23.05
N ILE A 347 -3.01 -17.45 22.52
CA ILE A 347 -1.65 -17.83 22.93
C ILE A 347 -1.45 -17.57 24.42
N PHE A 348 -1.83 -16.38 24.91
CA PHE A 348 -1.71 -16.05 26.34
C PHE A 348 -2.51 -17.00 27.22
N SER A 349 -3.72 -17.38 26.80
CA SER A 349 -4.54 -18.35 27.54
C SER A 349 -3.91 -19.74 27.62
N MET A 350 -3.09 -20.12 26.63
CA MET A 350 -2.42 -21.42 26.58
C MET A 350 -1.04 -21.43 27.25
N THR A 351 -0.30 -20.33 27.20
CA THR A 351 1.12 -20.27 27.58
C THR A 351 1.43 -19.33 28.73
N GLY A 352 0.48 -18.46 29.10
CA GLY A 352 0.68 -17.37 30.06
C GLY A 352 1.57 -16.23 29.55
N SER A 353 1.95 -16.21 28.26
CA SER A 353 2.86 -15.21 27.71
C SER A 353 2.41 -14.67 26.34
N TYR A 354 2.47 -13.34 26.19
CA TYR A 354 2.23 -12.66 24.91
C TYR A 354 3.44 -12.70 23.97
N SER A 355 4.63 -13.08 24.46
CA SER A 355 5.88 -13.06 23.70
C SER A 355 5.81 -13.89 22.41
N ILE A 356 5.18 -15.07 22.47
CA ILE A 356 5.03 -15.94 21.30
C ILE A 356 4.15 -15.28 20.23
N GLY A 357 3.10 -14.57 20.62
CA GLY A 357 2.24 -13.87 19.66
C GLY A 357 2.94 -12.69 18.99
N PHE A 358 3.74 -11.92 19.74
CA PHE A 358 4.57 -10.86 19.16
C PHE A 358 5.67 -11.42 18.26
N MET A 359 6.29 -12.55 18.62
CA MET A 359 7.24 -13.24 17.73
C MET A 359 6.57 -13.76 16.46
N ALA A 360 5.35 -14.28 16.52
CA ALA A 360 4.60 -14.67 15.33
C ALA A 360 4.32 -13.45 14.42
N PHE A 361 3.95 -12.32 14.99
CA PHE A 361 3.77 -11.07 14.25
C PHE A 361 5.07 -10.55 13.62
N SER A 362 6.21 -10.70 14.32
CA SER A 362 7.54 -10.44 13.78
C SER A 362 7.84 -11.29 12.54
N GLN A 363 7.56 -12.59 12.58
CA GLN A 363 7.82 -13.49 11.45
C GLN A 363 6.96 -13.17 10.22
N VAL A 364 5.68 -12.84 10.42
CA VAL A 364 4.80 -12.41 9.31
C VAL A 364 5.29 -11.09 8.69
N SER A 365 5.79 -10.17 9.51
CA SER A 365 6.41 -8.92 9.05
C SER A 365 7.72 -9.18 8.29
N LEU A 366 8.55 -10.12 8.75
CA LEU A 366 9.80 -10.52 8.09
C LEU A 366 9.55 -11.17 6.73
N VAL A 367 8.56 -12.07 6.63
CA VAL A 367 8.15 -12.64 5.34
C VAL A 367 7.72 -11.54 4.37
N SER A 368 7.00 -10.52 4.86
CA SER A 368 6.57 -9.41 4.01
C SER A 368 7.71 -8.48 3.61
N LEU A 369 8.73 -8.33 4.46
CA LEU A 369 10.00 -7.70 4.07
C LEU A 369 10.65 -8.45 2.90
N VAL A 370 10.78 -9.77 3.00
CA VAL A 370 11.37 -10.59 1.93
C VAL A 370 10.56 -10.48 0.65
N LEU A 371 9.22 -10.53 0.72
CA LEU A 371 8.35 -10.37 -0.43
C LEU A 371 8.45 -8.96 -1.05
N ALA A 372 8.58 -7.92 -0.23
CA ALA A 372 8.79 -6.55 -0.72
C ALA A 372 10.13 -6.40 -1.44
N ILE A 373 11.20 -7.00 -0.91
CA ILE A 373 12.52 -7.08 -1.56
C ILE A 373 12.39 -7.80 -2.91
N TRP A 374 11.76 -8.98 -2.91
CA TRP A 374 11.57 -9.76 -4.12
C TRP A 374 10.80 -8.98 -5.20
N LEU A 375 9.68 -8.36 -4.83
CA LEU A 375 8.86 -7.56 -5.75
C LEU A 375 9.64 -6.36 -6.32
N TYR A 376 10.49 -5.71 -5.52
CA TYR A 376 11.32 -4.60 -5.96
C TYR A 376 12.35 -5.00 -7.02
N TYR A 377 13.05 -6.12 -6.80
CA TYR A 377 14.02 -6.63 -7.78
C TYR A 377 13.33 -7.14 -9.04
N MET A 378 12.18 -7.81 -8.90
CA MET A 378 11.41 -8.28 -10.05
C MET A 378 10.95 -7.11 -10.94
N ASP A 379 10.43 -6.03 -10.35
CA ASP A 379 10.03 -4.83 -11.09
C ASP A 379 11.23 -4.19 -11.80
N ARG A 380 12.39 -4.07 -11.12
CA ARG A 380 13.61 -3.52 -11.75
C ARG A 380 14.08 -4.35 -12.94
N THR A 381 14.12 -5.66 -12.82
CA THR A 381 14.54 -6.54 -13.92
C THR A 381 13.59 -6.46 -15.09
N SER A 382 12.27 -6.37 -14.83
CA SER A 382 11.28 -6.23 -15.90
C SER A 382 11.43 -4.91 -16.68
N LEU A 383 11.70 -3.81 -15.99
CA LEU A 383 11.91 -2.49 -16.61
C LEU A 383 13.14 -2.48 -17.52
N SER A 384 14.26 -3.03 -17.04
CA SER A 384 15.49 -3.12 -17.87
C SER A 384 15.25 -3.93 -19.14
N LYS A 385 14.47 -5.01 -19.06
CA LYS A 385 14.09 -5.81 -20.21
C LYS A 385 13.17 -5.04 -21.18
N GLU A 386 12.15 -4.35 -20.65
CA GLU A 386 11.23 -3.56 -21.48
C GLU A 386 11.95 -2.43 -22.24
N VAL A 387 12.92 -1.76 -21.61
CA VAL A 387 13.79 -0.77 -22.26
C VAL A 387 14.63 -1.43 -23.35
N PHE A 388 15.29 -2.56 -23.05
CA PHE A 388 16.08 -3.31 -24.03
C PHE A 388 15.24 -3.72 -25.25
N ASP A 389 14.02 -4.21 -25.01
CA ASP A 389 13.11 -4.73 -26.04
C ASP A 389 12.44 -3.63 -26.88
N SER A 390 12.24 -2.43 -26.31
CA SER A 390 11.43 -1.35 -26.92
C SER A 390 12.24 -0.24 -27.59
N THR A 391 13.58 -0.28 -27.55
CA THR A 391 14.40 0.70 -28.26
C THR A 391 14.28 0.52 -29.78
N GLY A 392 14.21 1.63 -30.52
CA GLY A 392 14.20 1.60 -32.00
C GLY A 392 15.57 1.30 -32.62
N GLN A 393 16.63 1.28 -31.82
CA GLN A 393 18.00 1.00 -32.22
C GLN A 393 18.32 -0.47 -31.97
N GLY A 394 19.09 -1.09 -32.87
CA GLY A 394 19.60 -2.43 -32.67
C GLY A 394 20.59 -2.45 -31.52
N ILE A 395 20.39 -3.34 -30.55
CA ILE A 395 21.30 -3.53 -29.41
C ILE A 395 21.80 -4.97 -29.43
N LEU A 396 23.09 -5.14 -29.23
CA LEU A 396 23.74 -6.43 -29.02
C LEU A 396 24.67 -6.35 -27.81
N VAL A 397 24.76 -7.46 -27.07
CA VAL A 397 25.66 -7.59 -25.91
C VAL A 397 26.57 -8.78 -26.16
N THR A 398 27.88 -8.61 -25.97
CA THR A 398 28.87 -9.69 -26.10
C THR A 398 29.54 -10.04 -24.78
N ASN A 399 30.21 -11.19 -24.72
CA ASN A 399 31.20 -11.46 -23.69
C ASN A 399 32.51 -10.70 -23.95
N SER A 400 33.48 -10.83 -23.05
CA SER A 400 34.83 -10.24 -23.18
C SER A 400 35.63 -10.74 -24.38
N LYS A 401 35.22 -11.84 -25.01
CA LYS A 401 35.83 -12.39 -26.26
C LYS A 401 35.11 -11.92 -27.53
N GLY A 402 34.12 -11.03 -27.43
CA GLY A 402 33.36 -10.54 -28.58
C GLY A 402 32.35 -11.53 -29.16
N LEU A 403 31.92 -12.56 -28.41
CA LEU A 403 30.82 -13.45 -28.82
C LEU A 403 29.48 -12.92 -28.30
N ILE A 404 28.49 -12.85 -29.19
CA ILE A 404 27.14 -12.34 -28.90
C ILE A 404 26.45 -13.22 -27.86
N LEU A 405 26.00 -12.60 -26.77
CA LEU A 405 25.25 -13.20 -25.67
C LEU A 405 23.75 -12.91 -25.75
N SER A 406 23.36 -11.77 -26.31
CA SER A 406 21.96 -11.37 -26.47
C SER A 406 21.83 -10.24 -27.49
N VAL A 407 20.68 -10.16 -28.15
CA VAL A 407 20.28 -9.07 -29.05
C VAL A 407 18.84 -8.67 -28.78
N ASN A 408 18.48 -7.42 -29.06
CA ASN A 408 17.10 -6.94 -28.90
C ASN A 408 16.25 -7.15 -30.17
N PRO A 409 14.91 -6.99 -30.12
CA PRO A 409 14.05 -7.12 -31.29
C PRO A 409 14.38 -6.15 -32.44
N ALA A 410 14.88 -4.96 -32.14
CA ALA A 410 15.29 -3.99 -33.16
C ALA A 410 16.52 -4.47 -33.94
N PHE A 411 17.47 -5.16 -33.31
CA PHE A 411 18.58 -5.82 -33.99
C PHE A 411 18.06 -6.78 -35.05
N THR A 412 17.11 -7.65 -34.68
CA THR A 412 16.54 -8.62 -35.62
C THR A 412 15.79 -7.93 -36.76
N LYS A 413 15.06 -6.85 -36.47
CA LYS A 413 14.34 -6.09 -37.48
C LYS A 413 15.27 -5.37 -38.46
N LEU A 414 16.37 -4.79 -37.98
CA LEU A 414 17.33 -4.03 -38.79
C LEU A 414 18.22 -4.96 -39.64
N THR A 415 18.72 -6.03 -39.03
CA THR A 415 19.71 -6.92 -39.66
C THR A 415 19.08 -8.08 -40.44
N GLY A 416 17.85 -8.47 -40.09
CA GLY A 416 17.16 -9.64 -40.63
C GLY A 416 17.60 -10.98 -40.01
N TYR A 417 18.52 -10.98 -39.05
CA TYR A 417 18.93 -12.18 -38.32
C TYR A 417 18.08 -12.41 -37.07
N ASN A 418 17.61 -13.64 -36.87
CA ASN A 418 16.94 -14.02 -35.63
C ASN A 418 17.96 -14.19 -34.49
N GLU A 419 17.53 -13.98 -33.25
CA GLU A 419 18.40 -14.10 -32.07
C GLU A 419 19.13 -15.46 -32.02
N GLU A 420 18.40 -16.56 -32.18
CA GLU A 420 18.97 -17.93 -32.18
C GLU A 420 20.08 -18.14 -33.23
N GLU A 421 20.08 -17.36 -34.32
CA GLU A 421 21.07 -17.48 -35.39
C GLU A 421 22.37 -16.74 -35.07
N VAL A 422 22.35 -15.77 -34.15
CA VAL A 422 23.50 -14.90 -33.83
C VAL A 422 24.09 -15.19 -32.46
N LEU A 423 23.35 -15.82 -31.55
CA LEU A 423 23.87 -16.23 -30.25
C LEU A 423 25.13 -17.11 -30.40
N GLY A 424 26.18 -16.76 -29.64
CA GLY A 424 27.48 -17.43 -29.66
C GLY A 424 28.37 -17.09 -30.87
N LYS A 425 27.92 -16.26 -31.81
CA LYS A 425 28.72 -15.82 -32.97
C LYS A 425 29.38 -14.47 -32.72
N SER A 426 30.37 -14.14 -33.56
CA SER A 426 30.98 -12.81 -33.57
C SER A 426 30.12 -11.83 -34.40
N PRO A 427 30.05 -10.53 -34.01
CA PRO A 427 29.39 -9.49 -34.80
C PRO A 427 29.92 -9.34 -36.23
N SER A 428 31.09 -9.92 -36.54
CA SER A 428 31.65 -9.96 -37.90
C SER A 428 30.74 -10.62 -38.94
N ILE A 429 29.70 -11.37 -38.52
CA ILE A 429 28.64 -11.85 -39.42
C ILE A 429 27.91 -10.72 -40.16
N LEU A 430 27.88 -9.52 -39.59
CA LEU A 430 27.30 -8.31 -40.19
C LEU A 430 28.27 -7.58 -41.12
N SER A 431 29.55 -7.95 -41.17
CA SER A 431 30.55 -7.20 -41.94
C SER A 431 30.27 -7.22 -43.45
N SER A 432 30.27 -6.04 -44.07
CA SER A 432 30.19 -5.85 -45.52
C SER A 432 31.53 -6.14 -46.23
N GLY A 433 32.65 -6.04 -45.51
CA GLY A 433 33.99 -6.10 -46.08
C GLY A 433 34.48 -4.79 -46.73
N ARG A 434 33.74 -3.68 -46.60
CA ARG A 434 34.15 -2.36 -47.12
C ARG A 434 35.28 -1.70 -46.33
N HIS A 435 35.32 -1.94 -45.02
CA HIS A 435 36.36 -1.40 -44.13
C HIS A 435 37.54 -2.36 -44.07
N ASP A 436 38.75 -1.80 -44.10
CA ASP A 436 39.98 -2.58 -44.05
C ASP A 436 40.30 -3.03 -42.62
N ARG A 437 41.34 -3.87 -42.48
CA ARG A 437 41.74 -4.37 -41.16
C ARG A 437 42.25 -3.24 -40.25
N ALA A 438 42.91 -2.23 -40.82
CA ALA A 438 43.44 -1.11 -40.06
C ALA A 438 42.32 -0.31 -39.37
N TYR A 439 41.16 -0.15 -40.02
CA TYR A 439 39.99 0.48 -39.43
C TYR A 439 39.48 -0.26 -38.18
N TYR A 440 39.32 -1.58 -38.27
CA TYR A 440 38.85 -2.38 -37.14
C TYR A 440 39.88 -2.45 -36.00
N ASP A 441 41.18 -2.52 -36.33
CA ASP A 441 42.26 -2.49 -35.35
C ASP A 441 42.27 -1.14 -34.58
N ASP A 442 42.01 -0.02 -35.26
CA ASP A 442 41.89 1.31 -34.65
C ASP A 442 40.66 1.45 -33.74
N MET A 443 39.52 0.93 -34.19
CA MET A 443 38.29 0.85 -33.41
C MET A 443 38.53 0.07 -32.10
N TRP A 444 39.09 -1.14 -32.17
CA TRP A 444 39.34 -1.95 -30.98
C TRP A 444 40.37 -1.32 -30.06
N ARG A 445 41.43 -0.71 -30.59
CA ARG A 445 42.40 0.06 -29.79
C ARG A 445 41.70 1.17 -29.01
N THR A 446 40.78 1.89 -29.64
CA THR A 446 40.04 2.98 -28.98
C THR A 446 39.12 2.45 -27.88
N ILE A 447 38.42 1.34 -28.10
CA ILE A 447 37.58 0.70 -27.08
C ILE A 447 38.42 0.22 -25.89
N GLU A 448 39.60 -0.33 -26.13
CA GLU A 448 40.51 -0.81 -25.08
C GLU A 448 41.13 0.36 -24.28
N GLU A 449 41.48 1.47 -24.93
CA GLU A 449 42.10 2.64 -24.29
C GLU A 449 41.10 3.56 -23.59
N GLN A 450 39.92 3.79 -24.20
CA GLN A 450 38.95 4.80 -23.76
C GLN A 450 37.68 4.20 -23.16
N GLY A 451 37.44 2.89 -23.36
CA GLY A 451 36.24 2.20 -22.90
C GLY A 451 35.00 2.43 -23.75
N GLU A 452 35.07 3.30 -24.76
CA GLU A 452 33.97 3.60 -25.67
C GLU A 452 34.47 3.91 -27.09
N TRP A 453 33.61 3.68 -28.07
CA TRP A 453 33.84 4.04 -29.47
C TRP A 453 32.52 4.36 -30.16
N GLN A 454 32.52 5.36 -31.04
CA GLN A 454 31.38 5.71 -31.87
C GLN A 454 31.84 6.01 -33.30
N GLY A 455 31.08 5.56 -34.29
CA GLY A 455 31.40 5.84 -35.68
C GLY A 455 30.44 5.22 -36.68
N GLU A 456 30.67 5.54 -37.96
CA GLU A 456 29.88 5.04 -39.07
C GLU A 456 30.49 3.75 -39.64
N ILE A 457 29.68 2.69 -39.77
CA ILE A 457 30.12 1.40 -40.31
C ILE A 457 29.21 0.96 -41.44
N TRP A 458 29.80 0.46 -42.51
CA TRP A 458 29.06 -0.24 -43.55
C TRP A 458 28.92 -1.71 -43.17
N ASN A 459 27.69 -2.14 -42.90
CA ASN A 459 27.35 -3.53 -42.62
C ASN A 459 26.43 -4.09 -43.71
N LYS A 460 26.19 -5.40 -43.66
CA LYS A 460 25.25 -6.10 -44.54
C LYS A 460 24.17 -6.81 -43.72
N LYS A 461 22.95 -6.75 -44.23
CA LYS A 461 21.80 -7.49 -43.71
C LYS A 461 21.89 -8.97 -44.13
N LYS A 462 21.06 -9.83 -43.55
CA LYS A 462 20.97 -11.26 -43.88
C LYS A 462 20.64 -11.51 -45.37
N ASN A 463 19.88 -10.62 -46.00
CA ASN A 463 19.54 -10.68 -47.43
C ASN A 463 20.69 -10.21 -48.35
N GLY A 464 21.82 -9.77 -47.80
CA GLY A 464 22.98 -9.25 -48.54
C GLY A 464 22.94 -7.76 -48.84
N GLU A 465 21.88 -7.04 -48.45
CA GLU A 465 21.78 -5.58 -48.63
C GLU A 465 22.75 -4.85 -47.71
N GLU A 466 23.61 -4.00 -48.28
CA GLU A 466 24.53 -3.16 -47.53
C GLU A 466 23.83 -1.91 -47.01
N TYR A 467 24.14 -1.53 -45.78
CA TYR A 467 23.60 -0.35 -45.12
C TYR A 467 24.68 0.34 -44.29
N LEU A 468 24.56 1.66 -44.18
CA LEU A 468 25.38 2.48 -43.30
C LEU A 468 24.70 2.55 -41.94
N GLU A 469 25.39 2.11 -40.90
CA GLU A 469 24.95 2.24 -39.52
C GLU A 469 25.82 3.24 -38.78
N PHE A 470 25.21 3.97 -37.85
CA PHE A 470 25.93 4.65 -36.79
C PHE A 470 25.99 3.70 -35.60
N LEU A 471 27.19 3.25 -35.22
CA LEU A 471 27.42 2.28 -34.14
C LEU A 471 28.12 2.95 -32.97
N SER A 472 27.61 2.70 -31.77
CA SER A 472 28.26 3.01 -30.50
C SER A 472 28.59 1.71 -29.77
N ILE A 473 29.82 1.54 -29.32
CA ILE A 473 30.28 0.42 -28.51
C ILE A 473 30.79 0.94 -27.18
N SER A 474 30.39 0.32 -26.09
CA SER A 474 30.91 0.61 -24.75
C SER A 474 31.36 -0.68 -24.07
N SER A 475 32.52 -0.63 -23.41
CA SER A 475 33.00 -1.71 -22.55
C SER A 475 32.31 -1.64 -21.18
N VAL A 476 32.00 -2.80 -20.63
CA VAL A 476 31.49 -2.96 -19.28
C VAL A 476 32.59 -3.62 -18.47
N ILE A 477 33.10 -2.90 -17.49
CA ILE A 477 34.13 -3.38 -16.56
C ILE A 477 33.51 -3.86 -15.25
N ASP A 478 34.17 -4.80 -14.58
CA ASP A 478 33.80 -5.22 -13.23
C ASP A 478 34.48 -4.38 -12.13
N GLY A 479 34.32 -4.81 -10.87
CA GLY A 479 34.92 -4.14 -9.72
C GLY A 479 36.44 -4.28 -9.60
N THR A 480 37.09 -5.14 -10.40
CA THR A 480 38.55 -5.28 -10.47
C THR A 480 39.17 -4.49 -11.62
N GLY A 481 38.32 -3.88 -12.47
CA GLY A 481 38.74 -3.12 -13.64
C GLY A 481 38.86 -3.97 -14.92
N ASP A 482 38.46 -5.24 -14.88
CA ASP A 482 38.53 -6.13 -16.02
C ASP A 482 37.29 -5.99 -16.91
N VAL A 483 37.46 -6.01 -18.23
CA VAL A 483 36.34 -5.97 -19.18
C VAL A 483 35.58 -7.29 -19.14
N VAL A 484 34.31 -7.24 -18.75
CA VAL A 484 33.42 -8.41 -18.69
C VAL A 484 32.54 -8.54 -19.93
N ARG A 485 32.14 -7.42 -20.55
CA ARG A 485 31.22 -7.39 -21.70
C ARG A 485 31.47 -6.18 -22.60
N TYR A 486 30.99 -6.27 -23.83
CA TYR A 486 30.79 -5.11 -24.70
C TYR A 486 29.32 -4.96 -25.03
N VAL A 487 28.83 -3.72 -25.05
CA VAL A 487 27.47 -3.37 -25.46
C VAL A 487 27.55 -2.53 -26.72
N GLY A 488 26.98 -3.03 -27.81
CA GLY A 488 26.87 -2.32 -29.07
C GLY A 488 25.44 -1.86 -29.30
N SER A 489 25.24 -0.60 -29.68
CA SER A 489 23.95 -0.04 -30.10
C SER A 489 24.10 0.69 -31.43
N PHE A 490 23.20 0.44 -32.38
CA PHE A 490 23.28 1.01 -33.72
C PHE A 490 21.93 1.36 -34.34
N SER A 491 21.97 2.29 -35.29
CA SER A 491 20.84 2.69 -36.15
C SER A 491 21.25 2.77 -37.61
N ASP A 492 20.35 2.36 -38.51
CA ASP A 492 20.52 2.52 -39.96
C ASP A 492 20.33 3.99 -40.35
N ILE A 493 21.42 4.64 -40.79
CA ILE A 493 21.46 6.04 -41.24
C ILE A 493 21.54 6.16 -42.77
N SER A 494 21.44 5.04 -43.49
CA SER A 494 21.43 5.02 -44.96
C SER A 494 20.41 5.98 -45.60
N PRO A 495 19.18 6.14 -45.06
CA PRO A 495 18.22 7.10 -45.60
C PRO A 495 18.68 8.56 -45.51
N GLU A 496 19.39 8.92 -44.44
CA GLU A 496 19.86 10.29 -44.15
C GLU A 496 21.10 10.63 -44.99
N ALA A 497 22.03 9.67 -45.10
CA ALA A 497 23.21 9.80 -45.95
C ALA A 497 22.85 9.94 -47.45
N ASN A 498 21.82 9.24 -47.91
CA ASN A 498 21.33 9.35 -49.28
C ASN A 498 20.55 10.65 -49.56
N ALA A 499 20.01 11.31 -48.53
CA ALA A 499 19.33 12.60 -48.66
C ALA A 499 20.33 13.77 -48.75
N GLY A 500 21.46 13.71 -48.03
CA GLY A 500 22.54 14.71 -48.09
C GLY A 500 23.33 14.70 -49.41
N ASN A 501 23.36 13.58 -50.14
CA ASN A 501 23.99 13.47 -51.46
C ASN A 501 23.11 13.90 -52.63
N ARG A 502 21.88 14.39 -52.38
CA ARG A 502 20.92 14.85 -53.40
C ARG A 502 20.67 16.37 -53.39
N SER A 503 21.41 17.15 -52.60
CA SER A 503 21.31 18.62 -52.53
C SER A 503 22.33 19.34 -53.41
#